data_AF-A0A2A4VYP8-F1
#
_entry.id   AF-A0A2A4VYP8-F1
#
_cell.length_a   1.000
_cell.length_b   1.000
_cell.length_c   1.000
_cell.angle_alpha   90.00
_cell.angle_beta   90.00
_cell.angle_gamma   90.00
#
_symmetry.space_group_name_H-M   'P 1'
#
loop_
_entity.id
_entity.type
_entity.pdbx_description
1 polymer ?
#
loop_
_entity_poly.entity_id
_entity_poly.type
_entity_poly.pdbx_seq_one_letter_code
_entity_poly.pdbx_strand_id
1 'polypeptide(L)'
;MNSRPPPTDIDRFRGWTLIALYAALTVFSLMLLYVLYLAQSELTASTLTIYGMGISCIASALFNAWTTVRHFNIIRSGTELPRLALKPFLFMAIALTFAGQVFQGF
;
A
#
# COMPACT_ATOMS: atom_id res chain seq x y z
N MET A 1 -7.34 36.50 4.72
CA MET A 1 -7.14 35.40 3.74
C MET A 1 -5.71 34.91 3.88
N ASN A 2 -5.47 33.76 4.51
CA ASN A 2 -4.15 33.14 4.52
C ASN A 2 -3.95 32.40 3.20
N SER A 3 -3.53 33.12 2.16
CA SER A 3 -3.08 32.51 0.92
C SER A 3 -1.82 31.70 1.26
N ARG A 4 -1.96 30.38 1.33
CA ARG A 4 -0.79 29.50 1.42
C ARG A 4 0.14 29.84 0.26
N PRO A 5 1.46 29.90 0.49
CA PRO A 5 2.41 30.12 -0.58
C PRO A 5 2.20 29.06 -1.68
N PRO A 6 2.41 29.42 -2.96
CA PRO A 6 2.28 28.48 -4.06
C PRO A 6 3.19 27.26 -3.82
N PRO A 7 2.74 26.06 -4.21
CA PRO A 7 3.48 24.83 -3.98
C PRO A 7 4.88 24.91 -4.61
N THR A 8 5.90 24.60 -3.80
CA THR A 8 7.30 24.64 -4.26
C THR A 8 7.64 23.42 -5.11
N ASP A 9 8.70 23.48 -5.91
CA ASP A 9 9.15 22.31 -6.68
C ASP A 9 9.49 21.11 -5.79
N ILE A 10 9.95 21.38 -4.56
CA ILE A 10 10.21 20.36 -3.52
C ILE A 10 8.92 19.63 -3.14
N ASP A 11 7.81 20.36 -3.00
CA ASP A 11 6.52 19.77 -2.64
C ASP A 11 5.97 18.86 -3.75
N ARG A 12 6.17 19.25 -5.01
CA ARG A 12 5.82 18.42 -6.17
C ARG A 12 6.66 17.15 -6.21
N PHE A 13 7.97 17.24 -5.98
CA PHE A 13 8.86 16.08 -5.91
C PHE A 13 8.43 15.09 -4.80
N ARG A 14 8.10 15.61 -3.61
CA ARG A 14 7.57 14.78 -2.50
C ARG A 14 6.27 14.09 -2.88
N GLY A 15 5.37 14.77 -3.59
CA GLY A 15 4.14 14.19 -4.12
C GLY A 15 4.38 13.03 -5.06
N TRP A 16 5.27 13.19 -6.04
CA TRP A 16 5.64 12.11 -6.97
C TRP A 16 6.29 10.93 -6.26
N THR A 17 7.12 11.20 -5.25
CA THR A 17 7.75 10.17 -4.42
C THR A 17 6.70 9.36 -3.65
N LEU A 18 5.69 10.02 -3.08
CA LEU A 18 4.58 9.36 -2.40
C LEU A 18 3.75 8.49 -3.35
N ILE A 19 3.46 8.98 -4.56
CA ILE A 19 2.75 8.20 -5.60
C ILE A 19 3.55 6.94 -5.95
N ALA A 20 4.86 7.06 -6.20
CA ALA A 20 5.72 5.94 -6.52
C ALA A 20 5.76 4.91 -5.38
N LEU A 21 5.83 5.38 -4.13
CA LEU A 21 5.80 4.52 -2.96
C LEU A 21 4.50 3.72 -2.86
N TYR A 22 3.34 4.38 -2.94
CA TYR A 22 2.06 3.68 -2.87
C TYR A 22 1.84 2.74 -4.05
N ALA A 23 2.26 3.10 -5.26
CA ALA A 23 2.22 2.22 -6.42
C ALA A 23 3.08 0.96 -6.21
N ALA A 24 4.30 1.11 -5.68
CA ALA A 24 5.18 -0.02 -5.35
C ALA A 24 4.55 -0.92 -4.28
N LEU A 25 3.94 -0.35 -3.24
CA LEU A 25 3.24 -1.11 -2.21
C LEU A 25 2.01 -1.86 -2.74
N THR A 26 1.30 -1.29 -3.72
CA THR A 26 0.22 -2.00 -4.43
C THR A 26 0.77 -3.22 -5.15
N VAL A 27 1.81 -3.04 -5.97
CA VAL A 27 2.43 -4.14 -6.72
C VAL A 27 2.94 -5.23 -5.78
N PHE A 28 3.62 -4.84 -4.70
CA PHE A 28 4.11 -5.77 -3.69
C PHE A 28 2.96 -6.57 -3.03
N SER A 29 1.85 -5.92 -2.70
CA SER A 29 0.65 -6.59 -2.15
C SER A 29 0.07 -7.62 -3.12
N LEU A 30 0.04 -7.30 -4.42
CA LEU A 30 -0.43 -8.21 -5.47
C LEU A 30 0.54 -9.39 -5.66
N MET A 31 1.85 -9.15 -5.58
CA MET A 31 2.84 -10.22 -5.61
C MET A 31 2.69 -11.17 -4.42
N LEU A 32 2.45 -10.65 -3.21
CA LEU A 32 2.19 -11.49 -2.03
C LEU A 32 0.93 -12.34 -2.21
N LEU A 33 -0.14 -11.80 -2.79
CA LEU A 33 -1.34 -12.57 -3.11
C LEU A 33 -1.08 -13.66 -4.15
N TYR A 34 -0.28 -13.34 -5.17
CA TYR A 34 0.09 -14.29 -6.21
C TYR A 34 0.93 -15.45 -5.64
N VAL A 35 1.92 -15.13 -4.80
CA VAL A 35 2.71 -16.15 -4.10
C VAL A 35 1.84 -16.98 -3.16
N LEU A 36 0.95 -16.35 -2.40
CA LEU A 36 0.00 -17.06 -1.53
C LEU A 36 -0.88 -18.04 -2.33
N TYR A 37 -1.37 -17.62 -3.49
CA TYR A 37 -2.16 -18.47 -4.38
C TYR A 37 -1.38 -19.67 -4.91
N LEU A 38 -0.11 -19.49 -5.28
CA LEU A 38 0.74 -20.58 -5.76
C LEU A 38 1.16 -21.54 -4.62
N ALA A 39 1.50 -20.99 -3.45
CA ALA A 39 2.02 -21.77 -2.33
C ALA A 39 0.92 -22.43 -1.49
N GLN A 40 -0.36 -22.08 -1.66
CA GLN A 40 -1.45 -22.48 -0.76
C GLN A 40 -1.56 -23.99 -0.48
N SER A 41 -1.20 -24.85 -1.44
CA SER A 41 -1.24 -26.31 -1.27
C SER A 41 -0.11 -26.85 -0.38
N GLU A 42 0.96 -26.08 -0.21
CA GLU A 42 2.16 -26.46 0.55
C GLU A 42 2.23 -25.77 1.92
N LEU A 43 1.32 -24.83 2.20
CA LEU A 43 1.31 -24.09 3.46
C LEU A 43 0.81 -24.98 4.61
N THR A 44 1.65 -25.10 5.63
CA THR A 44 1.32 -25.75 6.92
C THR A 44 0.66 -24.77 7.91
N ALA A 45 0.53 -23.49 7.52
CA ALA A 45 -0.05 -22.45 8.34
C ALA A 45 -1.56 -22.65 8.58
N SER A 46 -2.07 -22.11 9.68
CA SER A 46 -3.49 -22.21 10.01
C SER A 46 -4.38 -21.54 8.95
N THR A 47 -5.59 -22.06 8.76
CA THR A 47 -6.58 -21.49 7.83
C THR A 47 -6.86 -20.00 8.13
N LEU A 48 -6.89 -19.63 9.41
CA LEU A 48 -7.09 -18.24 9.85
C LEU A 48 -5.94 -17.32 9.36
N THR A 49 -4.69 -17.77 9.46
CA THR A 49 -3.52 -16.99 9.02
C THR A 49 -3.46 -16.82 7.51
N ILE A 50 -3.84 -17.85 6.75
CA ILE A 50 -3.90 -17.80 5.28
C ILE A 50 -4.96 -16.80 4.81
N TYR A 51 -6.19 -16.89 5.33
CA TYR A 51 -7.24 -15.92 5.01
C TYR A 51 -6.93 -14.52 5.54
N GLY A 52 -6.34 -14.41 6.73
CA GLY A 52 -5.88 -13.14 7.30
C GLY A 52 -4.85 -12.45 6.42
N MET A 53 -3.87 -13.20 5.89
CA MET A 53 -2.90 -12.69 4.92
C MET A 53 -3.59 -12.24 3.64
N GLY A 54 -4.47 -13.08 3.06
CA GLY A 54 -5.16 -12.78 1.81
C GLY A 54 -6.01 -11.50 1.90
N ILE A 55 -6.86 -11.38 2.92
CA ILE A 55 -7.71 -10.21 3.13
C ILE A 55 -6.85 -8.95 3.36
N SER A 56 -5.80 -9.06 4.16
CA SER A 56 -4.92 -7.92 4.46
C SER A 56 -4.15 -7.45 3.22
N CYS A 57 -3.67 -8.38 2.38
CA CYS A 57 -3.01 -8.03 1.12
C CYS A 57 -3.98 -7.39 0.11
N ILE A 58 -5.22 -7.88 0.01
CA ILE A 58 -6.26 -7.26 -0.85
C ILE A 58 -6.57 -5.85 -0.37
N ALA A 59 -6.82 -5.67 0.94
CA ALA A 59 -7.08 -4.37 1.53
C ALA A 59 -5.91 -3.41 1.30
N SER A 60 -4.67 -3.88 1.53
CA SER A 60 -3.45 -3.11 1.27
C SER A 60 -3.36 -2.69 -0.20
N ALA A 61 -3.54 -3.61 -1.15
CA ALA A 61 -3.49 -3.29 -2.58
C ALA A 61 -4.51 -2.20 -2.97
N LEU A 62 -5.76 -2.33 -2.50
CA LEU A 62 -6.84 -1.38 -2.76
C LEU A 62 -6.57 -0.01 -2.13
N PHE A 63 -6.20 0.05 -0.85
CA PHE A 63 -5.92 1.32 -0.16
C PHE A 63 -4.69 2.03 -0.73
N ASN A 64 -3.64 1.28 -1.08
CA ASN A 64 -2.47 1.83 -1.76
C ASN A 64 -2.87 2.40 -3.14
N ALA A 65 -3.59 1.63 -3.96
CA ALA A 65 -4.00 2.06 -5.30
C ALA A 65 -4.91 3.30 -5.26
N TRP A 66 -5.89 3.30 -4.37
CA TRP A 66 -6.77 4.44 -4.14
C TRP A 66 -5.99 5.68 -3.69
N THR A 67 -5.02 5.51 -2.78
CA THR A 67 -4.16 6.59 -2.31
C THR A 67 -3.29 7.16 -3.44
N THR A 68 -2.72 6.30 -4.29
CA THR A 68 -1.97 6.67 -5.50
C THR A 68 -2.81 7.54 -6.43
N VAL A 69 -4.02 7.09 -6.79
CA VAL A 69 -4.92 7.84 -7.68
C VAL A 69 -5.33 9.17 -7.06
N ARG A 70 -5.64 9.19 -5.75
CA ARG A 70 -5.96 10.42 -5.03
C ARG A 70 -4.80 11.41 -5.06
N HIS A 71 -3.57 10.96 -4.80
CA HIS A 71 -2.38 11.81 -4.82
C HIS A 71 -2.08 12.34 -6.22
N PHE A 72 -2.25 11.50 -7.25
CA PHE A 72 -2.11 11.91 -8.64
C PHE A 72 -3.09 13.03 -9.00
N ASN A 73 -4.36 12.89 -8.62
CA ASN A 73 -5.37 13.92 -8.86
C ASN A 73 -5.05 15.23 -8.13
N ILE A 74 -4.54 15.16 -6.89
CA ILE A 74 -4.11 16.34 -6.11
C ILE A 74 -2.94 17.06 -6.78
N ILE A 75 -1.92 16.33 -7.24
CA ILE A 75 -0.77 16.93 -7.95
C ILE A 75 -1.22 17.57 -9.27
N ARG A 76 -2.13 16.91 -10.00
CA ARG A 76 -2.66 17.41 -11.26
C ARG A 76 -3.54 18.65 -11.09
N SER A 77 -4.38 18.70 -10.05
CA SER A 77 -5.25 19.84 -9.79
C SER A 77 -4.51 21.04 -9.20
N GLY A 78 -3.34 20.82 -8.57
CA GLY A 78 -2.56 21.88 -7.91
C GLY A 78 -3.27 22.52 -6.73
N THR A 79 -4.37 21.91 -6.25
CA THR A 79 -5.25 22.50 -5.22
C THR A 79 -4.73 22.28 -3.81
N GLU A 80 -4.04 21.16 -3.57
CA GLU A 80 -3.54 20.78 -2.25
C GLU A 80 -2.17 20.12 -2.33
N LEU A 81 -1.50 20.02 -1.18
CA LEU A 81 -0.26 19.27 -1.04
C LEU A 81 -0.57 17.81 -0.68
N PRO A 82 -0.01 16.82 -1.40
CA PRO A 82 -0.15 15.42 -1.05
C PRO A 82 0.44 15.16 0.34
N ARG A 83 -0.36 14.59 1.25
CA ARG A 83 0.05 14.24 2.62
C ARG A 83 0.10 12.74 2.76
N LEU A 84 1.11 12.26 3.49
CA LEU A 84 1.29 10.85 3.79
C LEU A 84 0.02 10.28 4.45
N ALA A 85 -0.61 9.32 3.78
CA ALA A 85 -1.68 8.51 4.32
C ALA A 85 -1.07 7.32 5.07
N LEU A 86 -1.38 7.19 6.37
CA LEU A 86 -0.90 6.10 7.23
C LEU A 86 -1.67 4.78 7.03
N LYS A 87 -2.93 4.86 6.58
CA LYS A 87 -3.80 3.69 6.41
C LYS A 87 -3.18 2.58 5.55
N PRO A 88 -2.59 2.87 4.38
CA PRO A 88 -1.99 1.82 3.55
C PRO A 88 -0.79 1.13 4.22
N PHE A 89 -0.01 1.86 5.03
CA PHE A 89 1.09 1.27 5.81
C PHE A 89 0.59 0.36 6.92
N LEU A 90 -0.53 0.71 7.57
CA LEU A 90 -1.12 -0.12 8.62
C LEU A 90 -1.60 -1.47 8.05
N PHE A 91 -2.29 -1.46 6.91
CA PHE A 91 -2.69 -2.70 6.23
C PHE A 91 -1.50 -3.51 5.72
N MET A 92 -0.44 -2.84 5.23
CA MET A 92 0.78 -3.51 4.83
C MET A 92 1.49 -4.18 6.01
N ALA A 93 1.59 -3.50 7.17
CA ALA A 93 2.21 -4.07 8.37
C ALA A 93 1.44 -5.31 8.87
N ILE A 94 0.10 -5.26 8.85
CA ILE A 94 -0.74 -6.40 9.19
C ILE A 94 -0.52 -7.55 8.19
N ALA A 95 -0.52 -7.25 6.89
CA ALA A 95 -0.28 -8.24 5.83
C ALA A 95 1.09 -8.92 5.98
N LEU A 96 2.14 -8.14 6.30
CA LEU A 96 3.49 -8.65 6.55
C LEU A 96 3.57 -9.50 7.82
N THR A 97 2.82 -9.17 8.87
CA THR A 97 2.76 -9.97 10.09
C THR A 97 2.18 -11.34 9.83
N PHE A 98 1.07 -11.40 9.06
CA PHE A 98 0.50 -12.68 8.63
C PHE A 98 1.43 -13.42 7.67
N ALA A 99 2.05 -12.73 6.71
CA ALA A 99 3.01 -13.35 5.80
C ALA A 99 4.18 -14.00 6.56
N GLY A 100 4.70 -13.33 7.59
CA GLY A 100 5.73 -13.91 8.46
C GLY A 100 5.28 -15.22 9.11
N GLN A 101 4.03 -15.30 9.58
CA GLN A 101 3.50 -16.54 10.16
C GLN A 101 3.21 -17.62 9.12
N VAL A 102 2.81 -17.22 7.91
CA VAL A 102 2.51 -18.13 6.81
C VAL A 102 3.78 -18.76 6.23
N PHE A 103 4.86 -17.98 6.11
CA PHE A 103 6.12 -18.42 5.51
C PHE A 103 7.19 -18.85 6.52
N GLN A 104 6.91 -18.82 7.83
CA GLN A 104 7.84 -19.25 8.89
C GLN A 104 8.18 -20.76 8.85
N GLY A 105 7.50 -21.54 8.00
CA GLY A 105 7.72 -22.98 7.81
C GLY A 105 8.53 -23.38 6.57
N PHE A 106 9.08 -22.41 5.82
CA PHE A 106 10.07 -22.67 4.75
C PHE A 106 11.50 -22.51 5.27
#